data_AF-A0A3D2RNM3-F1
#
_entry.id   AF-A0A3D2RNM3-F1
#
_cell.length_a   1.000
_cell.length_b   1.000
_cell.length_c   1.000
_cell.angle_alpha   90.00
_cell.angle_beta   90.00
_cell.angle_gamma   90.00
#
_symmetry.space_group_name_H-M   'P 1'
#
loop_
_entity.id
_entity.type
_entity.pdbx_description
1 polymer ?
#
loop_
_entity_poly.entity_id
_entity_poly.type
_entity_poly.pdbx_seq_one_letter_code
_entity_poly.pdbx_strand_id
1 'polypeptide(L)'
;MTSLAQVKGQAIRLKKQSEENEHAAADYERKAMLLLQKVQSGDLDPAAADRLATEALSKKEDTATRAAQLGVDAQQQEATAANLQSQVDKLKSTIASYENDLITLRARAKTAAATKKINKQLAKVESSGTIAMLERMKERVEEDESLAEAYGDLAGQPTSADEEIDKALAGGGSSDARLAALKAKMGIEG
;
A
#
# COMPACT_ATOMS: atom_id res chain seq x y z
N MET A 1 3.63 12.87 6.59
CA MET A 1 3.43 12.91 5.12
C MET A 1 4.53 13.67 4.38
N THR A 2 5.16 14.68 5.00
CA THR A 2 6.27 15.45 4.41
C THR A 2 7.48 14.58 4.05
N SER A 3 7.80 13.55 4.83
CA SER A 3 8.92 12.63 4.57
C SER A 3 8.75 11.80 3.30
N LEU A 4 7.56 11.21 3.08
CA LEU A 4 7.30 10.39 1.89
C LEU A 4 7.35 11.22 0.60
N ALA A 5 6.76 12.42 0.62
CA ALA A 5 6.80 13.33 -0.51
C ALA A 5 8.24 13.77 -0.84
N GLN A 6 9.07 14.00 0.17
CA GLN A 6 10.49 14.32 0.00
C GLN A 6 11.27 13.16 -0.64
N VAL A 7 11.07 11.93 -0.18
CA VAL A 7 11.75 10.74 -0.74
C VAL A 7 11.32 10.50 -2.19
N LYS A 8 10.01 10.58 -2.50
CA LYS A 8 9.52 10.50 -3.89
C LYS A 8 10.11 11.62 -4.75
N GLY A 9 10.14 12.85 -4.23
CA GLY A 9 10.73 13.98 -4.94
C GLY A 9 12.23 13.82 -5.18
N GLN A 10 12.97 13.20 -4.26
CA GLN A 10 14.37 12.88 -4.44
C GLN A 10 14.57 11.83 -5.53
N ALA A 11 13.78 10.75 -5.53
CA ALA A 11 13.82 9.72 -6.56
C ALA A 11 13.59 10.30 -7.97
N ILE A 12 12.56 11.13 -8.13
CA ILE A 12 12.24 11.80 -9.41
C ILE A 12 13.41 12.68 -9.87
N ARG A 13 14.01 13.43 -8.94
CA ARG A 13 15.16 14.31 -9.25
C ARG A 13 16.37 13.50 -9.72
N LEU A 14 16.70 12.40 -9.02
CA LEU A 14 17.80 11.52 -9.39
C LEU A 14 17.57 10.89 -10.76
N LYS A 15 16.34 10.42 -11.02
CA LYS A 15 15.96 9.88 -12.33
C LYS A 15 16.13 10.91 -13.44
N LYS A 16 15.64 12.14 -13.25
CA LYS A 16 15.82 13.22 -14.22
C LYS A 16 17.30 13.53 -14.46
N GLN A 17 18.12 13.57 -13.41
CA GLN A 17 19.56 13.77 -13.55
C GLN A 17 20.24 12.61 -14.29
N SER A 18 19.79 11.36 -14.09
CA SER A 18 20.25 10.21 -14.86
C SER A 18 19.97 10.41 -16.35
N GLU A 19 18.72 10.71 -16.72
CA GLU A 19 18.29 10.95 -18.10
C GLU A 19 19.08 12.11 -18.74
N GLU A 20 19.30 13.20 -18.01
CA GLU A 20 20.14 14.32 -18.47
C GLU A 20 21.58 13.89 -18.78
N ASN A 21 22.18 13.00 -17.97
CA ASN A 21 23.52 12.47 -18.21
C ASN A 21 23.55 11.46 -19.36
N GLU A 22 22.51 10.65 -19.56
CA GLU A 22 22.37 9.77 -20.73
C GLU A 22 22.31 10.57 -22.04
N HIS A 23 21.53 11.66 -22.05
CA HIS A 23 21.49 12.57 -23.19
C HIS A 23 22.86 13.23 -23.44
N ALA A 24 23.55 13.65 -22.38
CA ALA A 24 24.89 14.21 -22.51
C ALA A 24 25.90 13.18 -23.09
N ALA A 25 25.82 11.92 -22.67
CA ALA A 25 26.66 10.85 -23.20
C ALA A 25 26.39 10.64 -24.71
N ALA A 26 25.12 10.57 -25.11
CA ALA A 26 24.74 10.47 -26.52
C ALA A 26 25.20 11.69 -27.34
N ASP A 27 25.18 12.88 -26.76
CA ASP A 27 25.70 14.10 -27.41
C ASP A 27 27.20 14.04 -27.65
N TYR A 28 27.98 13.57 -26.67
CA TYR A 28 29.42 13.40 -26.83
C TYR A 28 29.78 12.34 -27.87
N GLU A 29 29.02 11.25 -27.92
CA GLU A 29 29.15 10.24 -28.98
C GLU A 29 28.87 10.83 -30.36
N ARG A 30 27.78 11.60 -30.51
CA ARG A 30 27.49 12.31 -31.77
C ARG A 30 28.59 13.28 -32.16
N LYS A 31 29.15 14.03 -31.21
CA LYS A 31 30.28 14.94 -31.46
C LYS A 31 31.53 14.18 -31.93
N ALA A 32 31.85 13.04 -31.31
CA ALA A 32 32.96 12.19 -31.73
C ALA A 32 32.77 11.69 -33.18
N MET A 33 31.58 11.21 -33.53
CA MET A 33 31.26 10.78 -34.90
C MET A 33 31.39 11.92 -35.91
N LEU A 34 30.88 13.12 -35.59
CA LEU A 34 30.98 14.29 -36.47
C LEU A 34 32.43 14.74 -36.69
N LEU A 35 33.29 14.63 -35.67
CA LEU A 35 34.72 14.92 -35.81
C LEU A 35 35.38 13.98 -36.81
N LEU A 36 35.09 12.68 -36.73
CA LEU A 36 35.61 11.69 -37.68
C LEU A 36 35.08 11.92 -39.10
N GLN A 37 33.82 12.32 -39.24
CA GLN A 37 33.25 12.67 -40.55
C GLN A 37 33.94 13.88 -41.18
N LYS A 38 34.32 14.89 -40.38
CA LYS A 38 35.07 16.06 -40.86
C LYS A 38 36.49 15.73 -41.31
N VAL A 39 37.11 14.70 -40.74
CA VAL A 39 38.39 14.18 -41.25
C VAL A 39 38.19 13.57 -42.63
N GLN A 40 37.11 12.82 -42.84
CA GLN A 40 36.81 12.20 -44.14
C GLN A 40 36.51 13.24 -45.24
N SER A 41 35.90 14.37 -44.90
CA SER A 41 35.67 15.48 -45.85
C SER A 41 36.91 16.36 -46.07
N GLY A 42 37.98 16.18 -45.30
CA GLY A 42 39.19 16.99 -45.36
C GLY A 42 39.07 18.37 -44.69
N ASP A 43 37.98 18.62 -43.96
CA ASP A 43 37.71 19.89 -43.28
C ASP A 43 38.45 20.04 -41.93
N LEU A 44 39.07 18.96 -41.45
CA LEU A 44 39.77 18.93 -40.16
C LEU A 44 41.02 18.06 -40.24
N ASP A 45 42.10 18.55 -39.62
CA ASP A 45 43.34 17.79 -39.47
C ASP A 45 43.10 16.47 -38.71
N PRO A 46 43.56 15.31 -39.22
CA PRO A 46 43.35 14.01 -38.59
C PRO A 46 43.86 13.94 -37.14
N ALA A 47 45.05 14.49 -36.85
CA ALA A 47 45.62 14.42 -35.50
C ALA A 47 44.84 15.29 -34.50
N ALA A 48 44.37 16.46 -34.93
CA ALA A 48 43.49 17.30 -34.12
C ALA A 48 42.14 16.64 -33.86
N ALA A 49 41.55 15.98 -34.87
CA ALA A 49 40.28 15.28 -34.76
C ALA A 49 40.35 14.07 -33.83
N ASP A 50 41.39 13.24 -33.94
CA ASP A 50 41.59 12.05 -33.11
C ASP A 50 41.69 12.42 -31.63
N ARG A 51 42.43 13.49 -31.30
CA ARG A 51 42.52 14.00 -29.93
C ARG A 51 41.15 14.47 -29.41
N LEU A 52 40.42 15.26 -30.20
CA LEU A 52 39.10 15.79 -29.81
C LEU A 52 38.04 14.68 -29.69
N ALA A 53 38.09 13.68 -30.58
CA ALA A 53 37.20 12.52 -30.54
C ALA A 53 37.50 11.66 -29.31
N THR A 54 38.78 11.46 -28.97
CA THR A 54 39.19 10.75 -27.76
C THR A 54 38.69 11.47 -26.49
N GLU A 55 38.83 12.79 -26.42
CA GLU A 55 38.31 13.58 -25.30
C GLU A 55 36.78 13.50 -25.21
N ALA A 56 36.08 13.58 -26.35
CA ALA A 56 34.63 13.42 -26.39
C ALA A 56 34.19 12.02 -25.91
N LEU A 57 34.88 10.96 -26.32
CA LEU A 57 34.60 9.60 -25.86
C LEU A 57 34.88 9.41 -24.37
N SER A 58 35.93 10.03 -23.82
CA SER A 58 36.18 10.04 -22.38
C SER A 58 35.04 10.73 -21.62
N LYS A 59 34.57 11.89 -22.09
CA LYS A 59 33.40 12.57 -21.49
C LYS A 59 32.10 11.77 -21.62
N LYS A 60 31.92 11.02 -22.71
CA LYS A 60 30.81 10.07 -22.88
C LYS A 60 30.86 9.01 -21.77
N GLU A 61 32.02 8.41 -21.54
CA GLU A 61 32.18 7.36 -20.53
C GLU A 61 31.92 7.86 -19.11
N ASP A 62 32.45 9.05 -18.77
CA ASP A 62 32.21 9.70 -17.48
C ASP A 62 30.72 9.98 -17.24
N THR A 63 30.04 10.55 -18.24
CA THR A 63 28.61 10.87 -18.14
C THR A 63 27.72 9.63 -18.14
N ALA A 64 28.07 8.59 -18.93
CA ALA A 64 27.36 7.32 -18.91
C ALA A 64 27.50 6.59 -17.56
N THR A 65 28.70 6.59 -16.97
CA THR A 65 28.94 6.02 -15.64
C THR A 65 28.12 6.75 -14.58
N ARG A 66 28.09 8.09 -14.66
CA ARG A 66 27.31 8.92 -13.74
C ARG A 66 25.80 8.68 -13.90
N ALA A 67 25.31 8.54 -15.13
CA ALA A 67 23.92 8.16 -15.40
C ALA A 67 23.58 6.82 -14.74
N ALA A 68 24.38 5.78 -14.98
CA ALA A 68 24.16 4.47 -14.39
C ALA A 68 24.08 4.52 -12.85
N GLN A 69 24.99 5.24 -12.20
CA GLN A 69 24.97 5.40 -10.74
C GLN A 69 23.70 6.13 -10.26
N LEU A 70 23.34 7.25 -10.91
CA LEU A 70 22.13 8.01 -10.58
C LEU A 70 20.85 7.19 -10.78
N GLY A 71 20.82 6.34 -11.81
CA GLY A 71 19.73 5.40 -12.06
C GLY A 71 19.56 4.37 -10.95
N VAL A 72 20.66 3.78 -10.47
CA VAL A 72 20.64 2.86 -9.31
C VAL A 72 20.16 3.58 -8.05
N ASP A 73 20.68 4.78 -7.78
CA ASP A 73 20.28 5.58 -6.62
C ASP A 73 18.79 5.95 -6.69
N ALA A 74 18.27 6.29 -7.88
CA ALA A 74 16.86 6.57 -8.10
C ALA A 74 15.98 5.35 -7.78
N GLN A 75 16.35 4.16 -8.28
CA GLN A 75 15.62 2.91 -8.00
C GLN A 75 15.57 2.60 -6.50
N GLN A 76 16.68 2.80 -5.78
CA GLN A 76 16.73 2.59 -4.34
C GLN A 76 15.79 3.54 -3.57
N GLN A 77 15.70 4.80 -4.01
CA GLN A 77 14.78 5.78 -3.41
C GLN A 77 13.32 5.47 -3.76
N GLU A 78 13.03 5.00 -4.98
CA GLU A 78 11.68 4.54 -5.36
C GLU A 78 11.22 3.36 -4.50
N ALA A 79 12.09 2.36 -4.28
CA ALA A 79 11.80 1.22 -3.42
C ALA A 79 11.51 1.65 -1.97
N THR A 80 12.32 2.59 -1.45
CA THR A 80 12.12 3.16 -0.11
C THR A 80 10.81 3.92 -0.01
N ALA A 81 10.46 4.71 -1.03
CA ALA A 81 9.18 5.42 -1.09
C ALA A 81 7.99 4.46 -1.14
N ALA A 82 8.09 3.37 -1.90
CA ALA A 82 7.04 2.35 -1.98
C ALA A 82 6.81 1.67 -0.62
N ASN A 83 7.90 1.33 0.08
CA ASN A 83 7.81 0.74 1.42
C ASN A 83 7.14 1.71 2.41
N LEU A 84 7.58 2.98 2.44
CA LEU A 84 7.00 4.01 3.30
C LEU A 84 5.52 4.26 2.98
N GLN A 85 5.13 4.24 1.70
CA GLN A 85 3.73 4.36 1.29
C GLN A 85 2.89 3.20 1.87
N SER A 86 3.36 1.95 1.74
CA SER A 86 2.68 0.79 2.31
C SER A 86 2.51 0.92 3.83
N GLN A 87 3.53 1.39 4.55
CA GLN A 87 3.44 1.64 5.99
C GLN A 87 2.41 2.73 6.32
N VAL A 88 2.38 3.82 5.56
CA VAL A 88 1.40 4.91 5.73
C VAL A 88 -0.02 4.39 5.51
N ASP A 89 -0.24 3.55 4.50
CA ASP A 89 -1.57 3.03 4.18
C ASP A 89 -2.05 2.04 5.27
N LYS A 90 -1.15 1.20 5.80
CA LYS A 90 -1.43 0.38 6.99
C LYS A 90 -1.82 1.24 8.18
N LEU A 91 -1.04 2.28 8.49
CA LEU A 91 -1.34 3.19 9.60
C LEU A 91 -2.70 3.88 9.43
N LYS A 92 -3.05 4.32 8.22
CA LYS A 92 -4.37 4.91 7.94
C LYS A 92 -5.50 3.92 8.22
N SER A 93 -5.35 2.67 7.77
CA SER A 93 -6.35 1.62 8.04
C SER A 93 -6.50 1.35 9.54
N THR A 94 -5.38 1.26 10.27
CA THR A 94 -5.39 1.07 11.72
C THR A 94 -6.04 2.24 12.45
N ILE A 95 -5.76 3.48 12.04
CA ILE A 95 -6.39 4.68 12.61
C ILE A 95 -7.90 4.65 12.39
N ALA A 96 -8.36 4.34 11.18
CA ALA A 96 -9.79 4.25 10.88
C ALA A 96 -10.49 3.18 11.75
N SER A 97 -9.85 2.03 11.98
CA SER A 97 -10.35 1.01 12.90
C SER A 97 -10.49 1.55 14.32
N TYR A 98 -9.44 2.20 14.84
CA TYR A 98 -9.50 2.77 16.19
C TYR A 98 -10.49 3.92 16.34
N GLU A 99 -10.70 4.72 15.31
CA GLU A 99 -11.74 5.75 15.31
C GLU A 99 -13.14 5.12 15.43
N ASN A 100 -13.41 4.03 14.71
CA ASN A 100 -14.67 3.28 14.83
C ASN A 100 -14.84 2.64 16.21
N ASP A 101 -13.78 2.02 16.74
CA ASP A 101 -13.79 1.45 18.09
C ASP A 101 -14.08 2.53 19.14
N LEU A 102 -13.48 3.71 18.99
CA LEU A 102 -13.66 4.83 19.89
C LEU A 102 -15.09 5.41 19.82
N ILE A 103 -15.71 5.45 18.64
CA ILE A 103 -17.13 5.79 18.50
C ILE A 103 -18.00 4.78 19.25
N THR A 104 -17.74 3.48 19.06
CA THR A 104 -18.47 2.40 19.72
C THR A 104 -18.33 2.46 21.24
N LEU A 105 -17.10 2.66 21.74
CA LEU A 105 -16.83 2.80 23.18
C LEU A 105 -17.52 4.03 23.77
N ARG A 106 -17.55 5.16 23.05
CA ARG A 106 -18.29 6.36 23.48
C ARG A 106 -19.79 6.11 23.56
N ALA A 107 -20.37 5.42 22.58
CA ALA A 107 -21.78 5.05 22.59
C ALA A 107 -22.11 4.15 23.80
N ARG A 108 -21.31 3.09 24.02
CA ARG A 108 -21.45 2.18 25.17
C ARG A 108 -21.32 2.90 26.50
N ALA A 109 -20.35 3.80 26.64
CA ALA A 109 -20.18 4.61 27.86
C ALA A 109 -21.39 5.51 28.14
N LYS A 110 -21.97 6.13 27.10
CA LYS A 110 -23.18 6.95 27.23
C LYS A 110 -24.39 6.13 27.64
N THR A 111 -24.59 4.95 27.04
CA THR A 111 -25.65 4.01 27.42
C THR A 111 -25.48 3.55 28.86
N ALA A 112 -24.28 3.10 29.25
CA ALA A 112 -24.01 2.68 30.63
C ALA A 112 -24.28 3.81 31.65
N ALA A 113 -23.91 5.06 31.33
CA ALA A 113 -24.21 6.22 32.16
C ALA A 113 -25.72 6.49 32.28
N ALA A 114 -26.48 6.37 31.19
CA ALA A 114 -27.93 6.51 31.18
C ALA A 114 -28.61 5.40 32.00
N THR A 115 -28.24 4.13 31.78
CA THR A 115 -28.74 2.98 32.55
C THR A 115 -28.45 3.14 34.03
N LYS A 116 -27.24 3.59 34.40
CA LYS A 116 -26.89 3.88 35.80
C LYS A 116 -27.76 4.99 36.41
N LYS A 117 -28.09 6.02 35.63
CA LYS A 117 -28.98 7.11 36.08
C LYS A 117 -30.42 6.62 36.27
N ILE A 118 -30.94 5.83 35.32
CA ILE A 118 -32.26 5.19 35.41
C ILE A 118 -32.33 4.30 36.66
N ASN A 119 -31.36 3.41 36.86
CA ASN A 119 -31.30 2.53 38.03
C ASN A 119 -31.25 3.32 39.35
N LYS A 120 -30.50 4.43 39.40
CA LYS A 120 -30.47 5.32 40.58
C LYS A 120 -31.80 6.04 40.83
N GLN A 121 -32.49 6.47 39.77
CA GLN A 121 -33.78 7.13 39.90
C GLN A 121 -34.86 6.13 40.31
N LEU A 122 -34.86 4.92 39.74
CA LEU A 122 -35.69 3.79 40.16
C LEU A 122 -35.50 3.48 41.65
N ALA A 123 -34.26 3.30 42.10
CA ALA A 123 -33.97 3.05 43.51
C ALA A 123 -34.44 4.17 44.45
N LYS A 124 -34.58 5.42 43.96
CA LYS A 124 -35.13 6.55 44.74
C LYS A 124 -36.66 6.61 44.73
N VAL A 125 -37.31 6.11 43.68
CA VAL A 125 -38.78 6.04 43.57
C VAL A 125 -39.32 4.79 44.32
N GLU A 126 -38.50 3.76 44.50
CA GLU A 126 -38.86 2.45 45.06
C GLU A 126 -38.67 2.30 46.59
N SER A 127 -39.09 3.27 47.41
CA SER A 127 -39.35 2.95 48.83
C SER A 127 -40.67 2.18 49.03
N SER A 128 -41.45 1.89 47.97
CA SER A 128 -42.85 1.43 48.11
C SER A 128 -43.34 0.30 47.17
N GLY A 129 -42.50 -0.45 46.45
CA GLY A 129 -43.03 -1.45 45.50
C GLY A 129 -42.08 -2.54 44.99
N THR A 130 -41.78 -3.54 45.82
CA THR A 130 -40.91 -4.69 45.51
C THR A 130 -41.44 -5.62 44.40
N ILE A 131 -42.76 -5.71 44.18
CA ILE A 131 -43.36 -6.61 43.17
C ILE A 131 -43.11 -6.10 41.74
N ALA A 132 -43.21 -4.78 41.52
CA ALA A 132 -42.95 -4.18 40.21
C ALA A 132 -41.47 -4.27 39.80
N MET A 133 -40.55 -4.49 40.74
CA MET A 133 -39.13 -4.72 40.48
C MET A 133 -38.89 -6.14 39.97
N LEU A 134 -39.55 -7.14 40.58
CA LEU A 134 -39.46 -8.54 40.14
C LEU A 134 -39.98 -8.74 38.72
N GLU A 135 -41.11 -8.12 38.38
CA GLU A 135 -41.70 -8.27 37.03
C GLU A 135 -40.80 -7.67 35.94
N ARG A 136 -40.15 -6.53 36.23
CA ARG A 136 -39.19 -5.91 35.30
C ARG A 136 -37.83 -6.61 35.27
N MET A 137 -37.38 -7.22 36.37
CA MET A 137 -36.20 -8.09 36.33
C MET A 137 -36.48 -9.32 35.48
N LYS A 138 -37.69 -9.86 35.55
CA LYS A 138 -38.12 -10.98 34.71
C LYS A 138 -38.14 -10.58 33.23
N GLU A 139 -38.75 -9.44 32.90
CA GLU A 139 -38.81 -8.90 31.53
C GLU A 139 -37.41 -8.61 30.96
N ARG A 140 -36.50 -8.09 31.80
CA ARG A 140 -35.11 -7.82 31.40
C ARG A 140 -34.27 -9.09 31.23
N VAL A 141 -34.51 -10.11 32.06
CA VAL A 141 -33.87 -11.43 31.90
C VAL A 141 -34.35 -12.09 30.61
N GLU A 142 -35.65 -12.04 30.30
CA GLU A 142 -36.18 -12.53 29.02
C GLU A 142 -35.56 -11.80 27.81
N GLU A 143 -35.37 -10.48 27.91
CA GLU A 143 -34.74 -9.68 26.85
C GLU A 143 -33.24 -10.01 26.69
N ASP A 144 -32.51 -10.16 27.80
CA ASP A 144 -31.09 -10.55 27.80
C ASP A 144 -30.91 -12.00 27.28
N GLU A 145 -31.81 -12.93 27.63
CA GLU A 145 -31.84 -14.31 27.11
C GLU A 145 -32.12 -14.34 25.60
N SER A 146 -33.08 -13.55 25.12
CA SER A 146 -33.41 -13.42 23.69
C SER A 146 -32.24 -12.82 22.89
N LEU A 147 -31.54 -11.82 23.46
CA LEU A 147 -30.32 -11.25 22.87
C LEU A 147 -29.17 -12.27 22.85
N ALA A 148 -28.98 -13.04 23.91
CA ALA A 148 -27.96 -14.08 23.96
C ALA A 148 -28.22 -15.19 22.94
N GLU A 149 -29.48 -15.58 22.73
CA GLU A 149 -29.91 -16.54 21.70
C GLU A 149 -29.64 -15.99 20.29
N ALA A 150 -29.98 -14.72 20.02
CA ALA A 150 -29.68 -14.07 18.74
C ALA A 150 -28.17 -13.92 18.47
N TYR A 151 -27.35 -13.64 19.50
CA TYR A 151 -25.89 -13.64 19.37
C TYR A 151 -25.32 -15.05 19.20
N GLY A 152 -25.93 -16.07 19.82
CA GLY A 152 -25.61 -17.48 19.61
C GLY A 152 -25.87 -17.93 18.17
N ASP A 153 -26.99 -17.48 17.59
CA ASP A 153 -27.34 -17.72 16.18
C ASP A 153 -26.42 -16.97 15.21
N LEU A 154 -25.98 -15.76 15.55
CA LEU A 154 -24.98 -14.99 14.79
C LEU A 154 -23.58 -15.64 14.85
N ALA A 155 -23.20 -16.26 15.96
CA ALA A 155 -21.98 -17.05 16.06
C ALA A 155 -22.06 -18.41 15.34
N GLY A 156 -23.29 -18.87 15.03
CA GLY A 156 -23.58 -20.04 14.22
C GLY A 156 -23.75 -19.75 12.71
N GLN A 157 -23.82 -18.49 12.29
CA GLN A 157 -23.76 -18.12 10.89
C GLN A 157 -22.32 -18.14 10.37
N PRO A 158 -22.06 -18.72 9.19
CA PRO A 158 -20.73 -18.71 8.61
C PRO A 158 -20.33 -17.26 8.33
N THR A 159 -19.33 -16.81 9.09
CA THR A 159 -18.24 -15.89 8.73
C THR A 159 -18.44 -15.08 7.45
N SER A 160 -18.46 -13.76 7.61
CA SER A 160 -18.65 -12.73 6.58
C SER A 160 -17.97 -13.04 5.24
N ALA A 161 -18.57 -12.57 4.14
CA ALA A 161 -18.05 -12.73 2.78
C ALA A 161 -16.54 -12.41 2.62
N ASP A 162 -15.98 -11.53 3.45
CA ASP A 162 -14.55 -11.20 3.46
C ASP A 162 -13.66 -12.36 3.96
N GLU A 163 -14.13 -13.18 4.91
CA GLU A 163 -13.42 -14.40 5.35
C GLU A 163 -13.54 -15.52 4.31
N GLU A 164 -14.64 -15.62 3.56
CA GLU A 164 -14.73 -16.53 2.39
C GLU A 164 -13.74 -16.13 1.29
N ILE A 165 -13.54 -14.83 1.06
CA ILE A 165 -12.58 -14.28 0.09
C ILE A 165 -11.13 -14.58 0.52
N ASP A 166 -10.77 -14.32 1.78
CA ASP A 166 -9.42 -14.56 2.29
C ASP A 166 -9.09 -16.06 2.34
N LYS A 167 -10.06 -16.92 2.65
CA LYS A 167 -9.90 -18.38 2.63
C LYS A 167 -9.77 -18.94 1.21
N ALA A 168 -10.46 -18.34 0.24
CA ALA A 168 -10.29 -18.67 -1.19
C ALA A 168 -8.91 -18.25 -1.73
N LEU A 169 -8.32 -17.17 -1.20
CA LEU A 169 -7.00 -16.68 -1.60
C LEU A 169 -5.84 -17.40 -0.90
N ALA A 170 -6.02 -17.89 0.34
CA ALA A 170 -5.00 -18.62 1.09
C ALA A 170 -4.87 -20.11 0.70
N GLY A 171 -5.82 -20.66 -0.07
CA GLY A 171 -5.82 -22.05 -0.57
C GLY A 171 -4.89 -22.29 -1.76
N GLY A 172 -3.58 -22.16 -1.53
CA GLY A 172 -2.53 -22.58 -2.47
C GLY A 172 -2.41 -24.12 -2.52
N GLY A 173 -3.02 -24.73 -3.54
CA GLY A 173 -2.85 -26.15 -3.89
C GLY A 173 -2.54 -26.29 -5.38
N SER A 174 -1.27 -26.61 -5.67
CA SER A 174 -0.58 -26.95 -6.93
C SER A 174 -1.21 -26.50 -8.27
N SER A 175 -0.47 -25.63 -8.95
CA SER A 175 -0.69 -25.12 -10.31
C SER A 175 -0.91 -26.21 -11.37
N ASP A 176 -0.49 -27.46 -11.13
CA ASP A 176 -0.66 -28.57 -12.07
C ASP A 176 -2.12 -29.03 -12.21
N ALA A 177 -2.92 -28.99 -11.14
CA ALA A 177 -4.33 -29.38 -11.18
C ALA A 177 -5.20 -28.37 -11.94
N ARG A 178 -4.84 -27.08 -11.86
CA ARG A 178 -5.57 -25.98 -12.53
C ARG A 178 -5.26 -25.93 -14.03
N LEU A 179 -4.05 -26.29 -14.46
CA LEU A 179 -3.68 -26.38 -15.87
C LEU A 179 -4.35 -27.57 -16.57
N ALA A 180 -4.43 -28.73 -15.90
CA ALA A 180 -5.12 -29.92 -16.41
C ALA A 180 -6.63 -29.68 -16.61
N ALA A 181 -7.27 -29.00 -15.65
CA ALA A 181 -8.68 -28.65 -15.75
C ALA A 181 -8.97 -27.61 -16.86
N LEU A 182 -8.04 -26.70 -17.15
CA LEU A 182 -8.19 -25.71 -18.22
C LEU A 182 -8.02 -26.35 -19.62
N LYS A 183 -7.05 -27.25 -19.79
CA LYS A 183 -6.84 -28.01 -21.04
C LYS A 183 -8.06 -28.88 -21.38
N ALA A 184 -8.61 -29.57 -20.38
CA ALA A 184 -9.82 -30.37 -20.53
C ALA A 184 -11.05 -29.51 -20.90
N LYS A 185 -11.16 -28.30 -20.35
CA LYS A 185 -12.29 -27.39 -20.63
C LYS A 185 -12.17 -26.67 -21.98
N MET A 186 -10.97 -26.58 -22.56
CA MET A 186 -10.73 -25.98 -23.88
C MET A 186 -10.65 -27.01 -25.02
N GLY A 187 -10.80 -28.31 -24.74
CA GLY A 187 -10.83 -29.37 -25.76
C GLY A 187 -9.50 -29.62 -26.46
N ILE A 188 -8.38 -29.30 -25.82
CA ILE A 188 -7.04 -29.53 -26.37
C ILE A 188 -6.50 -30.81 -25.70
N GLU A 189 -6.76 -31.96 -26.32
CA GLU A 189 -6.01 -33.18 -26.07
C GLU A 189 -4.72 -33.15 -26.91
N GLY A 190 -3.59 -33.25 -26.21
CA GLY A 190 -2.22 -33.14 -26.72
C GLY A 190 -1.25 -32.83 -25.59
#